data_AF-A0A6L6GD94-F1
#
_entry.id   AF-A0A6L6GD94-F1
#
_cell.length_a   1.000
_cell.length_b   1.000
_cell.length_c   1.000
_cell.angle_alpha   90.00
_cell.angle_beta   90.00
_cell.angle_gamma   90.00
#
_symmetry.space_group_name_H-M   'P 1'
#
loop_
_entity.id
_entity.type
_entity.pdbx_description
1 polymer ?
#
loop_
_entity_poly.entity_id
_entity_poly.type
_entity_poly.pdbx_seq_one_letter_code
_entity_poly.pdbx_strand_id
1 'polypeptide(L)'
;MWRWKMSTITTVMPFGKHKGTAVTELTPNYINWLLSNCTLHEDLRMDLEATVANREHAFQRRKQLAIDLQRSHIPSHERKAYKRRMGWVGAH
;
A
#
# COMPACT_ATOMS: atom_id res chain seq x y z
N MET A 1 5.21 -15.17 23.85
CA MET A 1 3.80 -15.39 23.49
C MET A 1 3.44 -14.33 22.46
N TRP A 2 3.58 -14.60 21.16
CA TRP A 2 3.41 -13.59 20.11
C TRP A 2 2.00 -13.71 19.53
N ARG A 3 1.16 -12.73 19.85
CA ARG A 3 -0.25 -12.65 19.44
C ARG A 3 -0.31 -12.10 18.01
N TRP A 4 -0.41 -13.01 17.05
CA TRP A 4 -0.83 -12.67 15.70
C TRP A 4 -2.29 -12.22 15.75
N LYS A 5 -2.54 -10.92 15.86
CA LYS A 5 -3.85 -10.38 15.50
C LYS A 5 -3.90 -10.36 13.97
N MET A 6 -4.41 -11.42 13.37
CA MET A 6 -5.09 -11.32 12.08
C MET A 6 -6.34 -10.48 12.30
N SER A 7 -6.20 -9.16 12.30
CA SER A 7 -7.33 -8.25 12.32
C SER A 7 -7.99 -8.32 10.94
N THR A 8 -8.92 -9.26 10.79
CA THR A 8 -9.87 -9.31 9.66
C THR A 8 -10.91 -8.19 9.73
N ILE A 9 -10.82 -7.33 10.75
CA ILE A 9 -11.66 -6.16 10.94
C ILE A 9 -11.03 -5.04 10.12
N THR A 10 -11.74 -4.58 9.10
CA THR A 10 -11.40 -3.34 8.39
C THR A 10 -11.30 -2.23 9.43
N THR A 11 -10.08 -1.78 9.77
CA THR A 11 -9.93 -0.65 10.69
C THR A 11 -10.58 0.56 10.05
N VAL A 12 -11.56 1.11 10.75
CA VAL A 12 -12.33 2.27 10.34
C VAL A 12 -11.86 3.45 11.16
N MET A 13 -11.81 4.63 10.54
CA MET A 13 -11.45 5.84 11.24
C MET A 13 -12.45 6.17 12.37
N PRO A 14 -11.99 6.29 13.62
CA PRO A 14 -12.89 6.47 14.76
C PRO A 14 -13.37 7.92 14.93
N PHE A 15 -12.70 8.90 14.31
CA PHE A 15 -12.99 10.33 14.50
C PHE A 15 -12.62 11.20 13.29
N GLY A 16 -12.92 12.49 13.40
CA GLY A 16 -12.57 13.51 12.42
C GLY A 16 -13.46 13.49 11.17
N LYS A 17 -13.01 14.21 10.14
CA LYS A 17 -13.75 14.38 8.86
C LYS A 17 -14.03 13.06 8.16
N HIS A 18 -13.16 12.07 8.35
CA HIS A 18 -13.24 10.75 7.72
C HIS A 18 -13.76 9.67 8.67
N LYS A 19 -14.49 10.03 9.74
CA LYS A 19 -15.09 9.05 10.65
C LYS A 19 -15.96 8.06 9.86
N GLY A 20 -15.79 6.77 10.12
CA GLY A 20 -16.54 5.74 9.41
C GLY A 20 -15.90 5.27 8.09
N THR A 21 -14.84 5.94 7.61
CA THR A 21 -14.10 5.54 6.41
C THR A 21 -13.00 4.53 6.75
N ALA A 22 -12.78 3.54 5.88
CA ALA A 22 -11.68 2.59 6.05
C ALA A 22 -10.32 3.31 5.99
N VAL A 23 -9.37 2.90 6.82
CA VAL A 23 -8.00 3.50 6.85
C VAL A 23 -7.32 3.39 5.48
N THR A 24 -7.60 2.31 4.73
CA THR A 24 -7.07 2.05 3.40
C THR A 24 -7.52 3.05 2.34
N GLU A 25 -8.68 3.69 2.53
CA GLU A 25 -9.30 4.64 1.58
C GLU A 25 -8.88 6.10 1.85
N LEU A 26 -8.18 6.37 2.95
CA LEU A 26 -7.78 7.72 3.32
C LEU A 26 -6.73 8.29 2.36
N THR A 27 -6.83 9.59 2.10
CA THR A 27 -5.85 10.28 1.26
C THR A 27 -4.47 10.29 1.93
N PRO A 28 -3.36 10.13 1.18
CA PRO A 28 -2.00 10.18 1.73
C PRO A 28 -1.73 11.46 2.52
N ASN A 29 -2.22 12.60 2.01
CA ASN A 29 -2.05 13.90 2.67
C ASN A 29 -2.70 13.94 4.05
N TYR A 30 -3.91 13.40 4.18
CA TYR A 30 -4.61 13.35 5.46
C TYR A 30 -3.92 12.41 6.45
N ILE A 31 -3.43 11.25 5.99
CA ILE A 31 -2.66 10.33 6.82
C ILE A 31 -1.38 10.99 7.34
N ASN A 32 -0.61 11.65 6.47
CA ASN A 32 0.61 12.35 6.86
C ASN A 32 0.31 13.47 7.85
N TRP A 33 -0.75 14.26 7.61
CA TRP A 33 -1.18 15.28 8.55
C TRP A 33 -1.53 14.71 9.92
N LEU A 34 -2.27 13.59 9.98
CA LEU A 34 -2.60 12.90 11.22
C LEU A 34 -1.36 12.41 11.97
N LEU A 35 -0.41 11.78 11.27
CA LEU A 35 0.82 11.27 11.86
C LEU A 35 1.74 12.39 12.38
N SER A 36 1.69 13.58 11.78
CA SER A 36 2.52 14.72 12.18
C SER A 36 1.89 15.59 13.27
N ASN A 37 0.57 15.75 13.29
CA ASN A 37 -0.11 16.76 14.12
C ASN A 37 -0.95 16.17 15.24
N CYS A 38 -1.19 14.86 15.27
CA CYS A 38 -2.07 14.23 16.25
C CYS A 38 -1.35 13.16 17.07
N THR A 39 -1.57 13.18 18.40
CA THR A 39 -1.24 12.06 19.27
C THR A 39 -2.30 10.98 19.11
N LEU A 40 -2.00 9.96 18.30
CA LEU A 40 -2.91 8.86 17.98
C LEU A 40 -2.70 7.69 18.94
N HIS A 41 -3.75 6.89 19.14
CA HIS A 41 -3.62 5.60 19.81
C HIS A 41 -2.66 4.69 19.03
N GLU A 42 -1.84 3.92 19.74
CA GLU A 42 -0.78 3.09 19.15
C GLU A 42 -1.31 2.16 18.05
N ASP A 43 -2.45 1.50 18.29
CA ASP A 43 -3.10 0.63 17.30
C ASP A 43 -3.44 1.37 15.99
N LEU A 44 -4.08 2.55 16.08
CA LEU A 44 -4.48 3.33 14.90
C LEU A 44 -3.26 3.87 14.16
N ARG A 45 -2.21 4.23 14.90
CA ARG A 45 -0.94 4.68 14.34
C ARG A 45 -0.27 3.56 13.54
N MET A 46 -0.20 2.36 14.10
CA MET A 46 0.32 1.19 13.42
C MET A 46 -0.42 0.92 12.10
N ASP A 47 -1.75 0.98 12.10
CA ASP A 47 -2.55 0.73 10.90
C ASP A 47 -2.33 1.80 9.81
N LEU A 48 -2.16 3.07 10.21
CA LEU A 48 -1.84 4.16 9.28
C LEU A 48 -0.44 4.02 8.68
N GLU A 49 0.56 3.72 9.51
CA GLU A 49 1.94 3.50 9.08
C GLU A 49 2.03 2.28 8.15
N ALA A 50 1.33 1.18 8.48
CA ALA A 50 1.22 0.01 7.61
C ALA A 50 0.57 0.35 6.26
N THR A 51 -0.46 1.21 6.26
CA THR A 51 -1.11 1.66 5.02
C THR A 51 -0.16 2.46 4.14
N VAL A 52 0.65 3.35 4.72
CA VAL A 52 1.68 4.12 4.00
C VAL A 52 2.77 3.20 3.46
N ALA A 53 3.28 2.27 4.28
CA ALA A 53 4.29 1.31 3.88
C ALA A 53 3.80 0.43 2.72
N ASN A 54 2.57 -0.08 2.77
CA ASN A 54 1.99 -0.88 1.69
C ASN A 54 1.88 -0.11 0.37
N ARG A 55 1.50 1.17 0.43
CA ARG A 55 1.45 2.05 -0.73
C ARG A 55 2.84 2.27 -1.32
N GLU A 56 3.83 2.50 -0.47
CA GLU A 56 5.22 2.69 -0.89
C GLU A 56 5.80 1.41 -1.52
N HIS A 57 5.58 0.26 -0.90
CA HIS A 57 6.00 -1.03 -1.46
C HIS A 57 5.36 -1.28 -2.84
N ALA A 58 4.07 -0.98 -3.00
CA ALA A 58 3.40 -1.08 -4.29
C ALA A 58 3.98 -0.11 -5.32
N PHE A 59 4.33 1.12 -4.92
CA PHE A 59 4.98 2.09 -5.78
C PHE A 59 6.38 1.61 -6.22
N GLN A 60 7.21 1.14 -5.29
CA GLN A 60 8.54 0.63 -5.59
C GLN A 60 8.51 -0.60 -6.51
N ARG A 61 7.55 -1.52 -6.31
CA ARG A 61 7.35 -2.65 -7.23
C ARG A 61 7.03 -2.19 -8.66
N ARG A 62 6.15 -1.19 -8.81
CA ARG A 62 5.81 -0.60 -10.13
C ARG A 62 7.00 0.12 -10.76
N LYS A 63 7.79 0.84 -9.95
CA LYS A 63 9.00 1.53 -10.38
C LYS A 63 10.05 0.54 -10.90
N GLN A 64 10.35 -0.50 -10.13
CA GLN A 64 11.30 -1.53 -10.53
C GLN A 64 10.86 -2.23 -11.82
N LEU A 65 9.58 -2.58 -11.92
CA LEU A 65 8.98 -3.14 -13.13
C LEU A 65 9.21 -2.24 -14.37
N ALA A 66 9.03 -0.93 -14.23
CA ALA A 66 9.26 0.00 -15.33
C ALA A 66 10.73 0.01 -15.77
N ILE A 67 11.67 0.01 -14.82
CA ILE A 67 13.11 -0.06 -15.08
C ILE A 67 13.48 -1.36 -15.80
N ASP A 68 12.99 -2.49 -15.32
CA ASP A 68 13.28 -3.80 -15.92
C ASP A 68 12.72 -3.90 -17.34
N LEU A 69 11.50 -3.40 -17.57
CA LEU A 69 10.90 -3.33 -18.90
C LEU A 69 11.72 -2.46 -19.85
N GLN A 70 12.20 -1.30 -19.38
CA GLN A 70 13.09 -0.44 -20.18
C GLN A 70 14.41 -1.14 -20.52
N ARG A 71 15.04 -1.81 -19.54
CA ARG A 71 16.33 -2.51 -19.74
C ARG A 71 16.24 -3.73 -20.63
N SER A 72 15.10 -4.42 -20.62
CA SER A 72 14.92 -5.68 -21.34
C SER A 72 14.90 -5.53 -22.87
N HIS A 73 14.76 -4.31 -23.41
CA HIS A 73 14.62 -4.04 -24.85
C HIS A 73 13.51 -4.87 -25.53
N ILE A 74 12.55 -5.38 -24.75
CA ILE A 74 11.50 -6.26 -25.25
C ILE A 74 10.50 -5.45 -26.07
N PRO A 75 10.22 -5.86 -27.33
CA PRO A 75 9.18 -5.25 -28.15
C PRO A 75 7.83 -5.23 -27.44
N SER A 76 7.04 -4.19 -27.66
CA SER A 76 5.77 -3.96 -26.94
C SER A 76 4.82 -5.17 -26.95
N HIS A 77 4.78 -5.92 -28.05
CA HIS A 77 3.93 -7.10 -28.23
C HIS A 77 4.31 -8.29 -27.34
N GLU A 78 5.58 -8.41 -26.95
CA GLU A 78 6.07 -9.49 -26.08
C GLU A 78 5.98 -9.18 -24.58
N ARG A 79 5.75 -7.91 -24.19
CA ARG A 79 5.72 -7.49 -22.78
C ARG A 79 4.69 -8.25 -21.94
N LYS A 80 3.55 -8.66 -22.52
CA LYS A 80 2.54 -9.43 -21.80
C LYS A 80 3.05 -10.82 -21.43
N ALA A 81 3.74 -11.49 -22.35
CA ALA A 81 4.34 -12.81 -22.12
C ALA A 81 5.52 -12.70 -21.14
N TYR A 82 6.34 -11.65 -21.25
CA TYR A 82 7.42 -11.37 -20.30
C TYR A 82 6.91 -11.14 -18.88
N LYS A 83 5.90 -10.28 -18.70
CA LYS A 83 5.27 -10.05 -17.39
C LYS A 83 4.74 -11.34 -16.77
N ARG A 84 4.16 -12.26 -17.55
CA ARG A 84 3.72 -13.56 -17.06
C ARG A 84 4.89 -14.43 -16.61
N ARG A 85 5.95 -14.54 -17.42
CA ARG A 85 7.16 -15.32 -17.08
C ARG A 85 7.83 -14.84 -15.78
N MET A 86 7.83 -13.53 -15.56
CA MET A 86 8.40 -12.92 -14.35
C MET A 86 7.47 -12.97 -13.13
N GLY A 87 6.29 -13.59 -13.24
CA GLY A 87 5.32 -13.68 -12.15
C GLY A 87 4.65 -12.33 -11.80
N TRP A 88 4.70 -11.35 -12.69
CA TRP A 88 4.17 -10.00 -12.47
C TRP A 88 2.69 -9.84 -12.84
N VAL A 89 2.07 -10.86 -13.42
CA VAL A 89 0.64 -10.88 -13.72
C VAL A 89 -0.08 -11.69 -12.65
N GLY A 90 -0.81 -11.03 -11.76
CA GLY A 90 -1.67 -11.70 -10.76
C GLY A 90 -1.55 -11.27 -9.30
N ALA A 91 -0.71 -10.28 -8.96
CA ALA A 91 -0.72 -9.70 -7.61
C ALA A 91 -1.86 -8.69 -7.48
N HIS A 92 -3.06 -9.20 -7.18
CA HIS A 92 -4.21 -8.41 -6.74
C HIS A 92 -4.12 -8.12 -5.24
#